data_AF-A0A1F6HU42-F1
#
_entry.id   AF-A0A1F6HU42-F1
#
_cell.length_a   1.000
_cell.length_b   1.000
_cell.length_c   1.000
_cell.angle_alpha   90.00
_cell.angle_beta   90.00
_cell.angle_gamma   90.00
#
_symmetry.space_group_name_H-M   'P 1'
#
loop_
_entity.id
_entity.type
_entity.pdbx_description
1 polymer ?
#
loop_
_entity_poly.entity_id
_entity_poly.type
_entity_poly.pdbx_seq_one_letter_code
_entity_poly.pdbx_strand_id
1 'polypeptide(L)'
;MLRKSAKFVTIFSLLILLIAKVNMSDVYALSVPEFPSCTNPTGTNLRVQYDDGVHGLVGSTAEYRGKDSVYNINGNSDQILQCLCTDKGEGIQTNWWKVSSLNNSEIQTLRDQGWHYIASGALWGLDSAPYMAYNSRYTCNGEVQGVGGPEVLGLAATGDKIQLYSMIGIITGVSFLLLGFLMLRAKK
;
A
#
# COMPACT_ATOMS: atom_id res chain seq x y z
N MET A 1 27.26 10.27 48.72
CA MET A 1 26.57 10.54 47.43
C MET A 1 26.24 9.28 46.61
N LEU A 2 27.07 8.24 46.64
CA LEU A 2 26.93 6.98 45.88
C LEU A 2 25.63 6.15 46.03
N ARG A 3 24.89 6.31 47.13
CA ARG A 3 23.62 5.55 47.36
C ARG A 3 22.41 6.10 46.60
N LYS A 4 22.46 7.35 46.14
CA LYS A 4 21.32 8.01 45.45
C LYS A 4 21.28 7.68 43.96
N SER A 5 22.45 7.54 43.32
CA SER A 5 22.58 7.17 41.91
C SER A 5 22.14 5.74 41.62
N ALA A 6 22.46 4.79 42.51
CA ALA A 6 22.05 3.39 42.35
C ALA A 6 20.52 3.22 42.31
N LYS A 7 19.78 3.90 43.21
CA LYS A 7 18.31 3.85 43.24
C LYS A 7 17.67 4.45 41.99
N PHE A 8 18.26 5.52 41.46
CA PHE A 8 17.76 6.17 40.25
C PHE A 8 17.89 5.25 39.03
N VAL A 9 19.02 4.55 38.90
CA VAL A 9 19.23 3.56 37.83
C VAL A 9 18.25 2.40 37.95
N THR A 10 17.98 1.89 39.16
CA THR A 10 17.03 0.79 39.35
C THR A 10 15.59 1.21 38.98
N ILE A 11 15.17 2.41 39.38
CA ILE A 11 13.84 2.95 39.06
C ILE A 11 13.70 3.17 37.55
N PHE A 12 14.73 3.71 36.90
CA PHE A 12 14.72 3.94 35.46
C PHE A 12 14.66 2.64 34.65
N SER A 13 15.42 1.61 35.04
CA SER A 13 15.36 0.29 34.40
C SER A 13 14.01 -0.41 34.61
N LEU A 14 13.40 -0.26 35.80
CA LEU A 14 12.05 -0.79 36.07
C LEU A 14 10.99 -0.09 35.23
N LEU A 15 11.12 1.23 35.03
CA LEU A 15 10.22 2.01 34.18
C LEU A 15 10.32 1.58 32.71
N ILE A 16 11.52 1.34 32.20
CA ILE A 16 11.72 0.81 30.83
C ILE A 16 11.11 -0.58 30.67
N LEU A 17 11.27 -1.47 31.66
CA LEU A 17 10.64 -2.80 31.64
C LEU A 17 9.12 -2.75 31.72
N LEU A 18 8.55 -1.75 32.40
CA LEU A 18 7.10 -1.49 32.44
C LEU A 18 6.59 -0.97 31.09
N ILE A 19 7.33 -0.10 30.42
CA ILE A 19 6.99 0.39 29.08
C ILE A 19 7.17 -0.73 28.04
N ALA A 20 8.17 -1.62 28.17
CA ALA A 20 8.34 -2.74 27.23
C ALA A 20 7.18 -3.77 27.26
N LYS A 21 6.27 -3.68 28.24
CA LYS A 21 5.05 -4.50 28.31
C LYS A 21 3.82 -3.84 27.66
N VAL A 22 3.92 -2.70 26.97
CA VAL A 22 2.79 -2.27 26.13
C VAL A 22 2.51 -3.37 25.10
N ASN A 23 1.29 -3.88 25.14
CA ASN A 23 0.80 -4.90 24.22
C ASN A 23 1.03 -4.41 22.79
N MET A 24 1.99 -5.02 22.09
CA MET A 24 2.10 -4.87 20.65
C MET A 24 0.89 -5.59 20.06
N SER A 25 -0.07 -4.83 19.53
CA SER A 25 -1.15 -5.41 18.75
C SER A 25 -0.55 -6.02 17.48
N ASP A 26 -0.97 -7.24 17.14
CA ASP A 26 -0.59 -7.85 15.87
C ASP A 26 -1.11 -6.97 14.72
N VAL A 27 -0.18 -6.46 13.91
CA VAL A 27 -0.51 -5.73 12.69
C VAL A 27 -0.62 -6.75 11.57
N TYR A 28 -1.84 -7.16 11.25
CA TYR A 28 -2.09 -7.99 10.07
C TYR A 28 -1.96 -7.10 8.83
N ALA A 29 -0.90 -7.34 8.04
CA ALA A 29 -0.73 -6.69 6.75
C ALA A 29 -1.68 -7.37 5.75
N LEU A 30 -2.68 -6.64 5.25
CA LEU A 30 -3.52 -7.08 4.16
C LEU A 30 -2.68 -7.18 2.87
N SER A 31 -2.63 -8.37 2.28
CA SER A 31 -1.94 -8.61 1.01
C SER A 31 -2.86 -8.29 -0.17
N VAL A 32 -2.56 -7.21 -0.88
CA VAL A 32 -3.23 -6.88 -2.14
C VAL A 32 -2.66 -7.78 -3.25
N PRO A 33 -3.50 -8.39 -4.11
CA PRO A 33 -3.00 -9.17 -5.22
C PRO A 33 -2.27 -8.31 -6.25
N GLU A 34 -1.33 -8.92 -6.96
CA GLU A 34 -0.60 -8.24 -8.04
C GLU A 34 -1.47 -8.12 -9.30
N PHE A 35 -1.42 -6.95 -9.94
CA PHE A 35 -2.08 -6.68 -11.21
C PHE A 35 -1.03 -6.36 -12.28
N PRO A 36 -1.12 -6.94 -13.50
CA PRO A 36 -0.27 -6.55 -14.61
C PRO A 36 -0.60 -5.12 -15.07
N SER A 37 0.29 -4.55 -15.88
CA SER A 37 0.11 -3.21 -16.43
C SER A 37 -0.68 -3.25 -17.74
N CYS A 38 -1.55 -2.28 -17.96
CA CYS A 38 -2.22 -2.08 -19.25
C CYS A 38 -1.25 -1.76 -20.41
N THR A 39 -0.03 -1.32 -20.12
CA THR A 39 1.02 -1.16 -21.15
C THR A 39 1.54 -2.52 -21.63
N ASN A 40 1.49 -3.54 -20.78
CA ASN A 40 1.90 -4.90 -21.12
C ASN A 40 1.08 -5.91 -20.30
N PRO A 41 -0.16 -6.24 -20.73
CA PRO A 41 -1.09 -7.05 -19.94
C PRO A 41 -0.76 -8.55 -20.06
N THR A 42 0.47 -8.95 -19.72
CA THR A 42 0.90 -10.36 -19.70
C THR A 42 0.12 -11.17 -18.67
N GLY A 43 -0.13 -12.45 -18.96
CA GLY A 43 -0.85 -13.34 -18.05
C GLY A 43 -2.35 -13.01 -17.95
N THR A 44 -2.89 -12.30 -18.94
CA THR A 44 -4.31 -11.93 -18.98
C THR A 44 -5.04 -12.58 -20.16
N ASN A 45 -6.34 -12.79 -20.00
CA ASN A 45 -7.24 -13.30 -21.02
C ASN A 45 -8.26 -12.23 -21.36
N LEU A 46 -8.29 -11.80 -22.62
CA LEU A 46 -9.25 -10.79 -23.09
C LEU A 46 -10.68 -11.29 -22.85
N ARG A 47 -11.46 -10.51 -22.11
CA ARG A 47 -12.88 -10.76 -21.82
C ARG A 47 -13.76 -9.99 -22.80
N VAL A 48 -13.48 -8.72 -22.99
CA VAL A 48 -14.20 -7.85 -23.93
C VAL A 48 -13.31 -6.70 -24.37
N GLN A 49 -13.52 -6.22 -25.59
CA GLN A 49 -12.88 -5.05 -26.14
C GLN A 49 -13.93 -4.17 -26.83
N TYR A 50 -13.83 -2.88 -26.59
CA TYR A 50 -14.61 -1.82 -27.24
C TYR A 50 -13.63 -0.92 -28.00
N ASP A 51 -13.82 -0.82 -29.31
CA ASP A 51 -12.94 -0.01 -30.16
C ASP A 51 -13.24 1.50 -30.12
N ASP A 52 -14.37 1.87 -29.54
CA ASP A 52 -14.80 3.24 -29.22
C ASP A 52 -15.99 3.17 -28.24
N GLY A 53 -16.29 4.27 -27.56
CA GLY A 53 -17.43 4.37 -26.66
C GLY A 53 -17.25 5.42 -25.56
N VAL A 54 -18.31 5.64 -24.79
CA VAL A 54 -18.26 6.39 -23.54
C VAL A 54 -18.18 5.41 -22.38
N HIS A 55 -17.15 5.56 -21.56
CA HIS A 55 -16.80 4.66 -20.48
C HIS A 55 -16.83 5.41 -19.15
N GLY A 56 -17.40 4.77 -18.14
CA GLY A 56 -17.37 5.24 -16.77
C GLY A 56 -16.07 4.86 -16.07
N LEU A 57 -15.68 5.65 -15.07
CA LEU A 57 -14.57 5.32 -14.17
C LEU A 57 -15.07 5.31 -12.73
N VAL A 58 -14.74 4.26 -11.99
CA VAL A 58 -15.13 4.17 -10.58
C VAL A 58 -14.58 5.36 -9.80
N GLY A 59 -15.42 5.99 -8.97
CA GLY A 59 -15.01 7.13 -8.16
C GLY A 59 -14.94 8.45 -8.93
N SER A 60 -15.32 8.47 -10.21
CA SER A 60 -15.41 9.67 -11.03
C SER A 60 -16.83 9.84 -11.59
N THR A 61 -17.27 11.08 -11.72
CA THR A 61 -18.49 11.43 -12.46
C THR A 61 -18.19 11.91 -13.88
N ALA A 62 -16.91 11.93 -14.27
CA ALA A 62 -16.51 12.31 -15.62
C ALA A 62 -16.78 11.18 -16.61
N GLU A 63 -17.15 11.57 -17.82
CA GLU A 63 -17.27 10.67 -18.96
C GLU A 63 -15.95 10.63 -19.72
N TYR A 64 -15.49 9.42 -20.01
CA TYR A 64 -14.27 9.21 -20.80
C TYR A 64 -14.65 8.58 -22.12
N ARG A 65 -14.15 9.14 -23.22
CA ARG A 65 -14.39 8.61 -24.56
C ARG A 65 -13.15 7.95 -25.12
N GLY A 66 -13.30 6.77 -25.71
CA GLY A 66 -12.23 6.08 -26.44
C GLY A 66 -12.35 4.56 -26.39
N LYS A 67 -11.20 3.89 -26.45
CA LYS A 67 -11.10 2.42 -26.46
C LYS A 67 -11.04 1.87 -25.06
N ASP A 68 -11.68 0.72 -24.83
CA ASP A 68 -11.60 0.04 -23.54
C ASP A 68 -11.46 -1.47 -23.72
N SER A 69 -10.54 -2.06 -22.97
CA SER A 69 -10.30 -3.50 -22.97
C SER A 69 -10.35 -4.04 -21.56
N VAL A 70 -11.11 -5.09 -21.35
CA VAL A 70 -11.25 -5.76 -20.05
C VAL A 70 -10.69 -7.17 -20.15
N TYR A 71 -9.87 -7.54 -19.16
CA TYR A 71 -9.19 -8.81 -19.11
C TYR A 71 -9.43 -9.52 -17.78
N ASN A 72 -9.55 -10.84 -17.83
CA ASN A 72 -9.43 -11.69 -16.64
C ASN A 72 -7.95 -12.01 -16.41
N ILE A 73 -7.45 -11.84 -15.20
CA ILE A 73 -6.06 -12.16 -14.86
C ILE A 73 -5.95 -13.64 -14.53
N ASN A 74 -5.00 -14.34 -15.16
CA ASN A 74 -4.80 -15.79 -15.03
C ASN A 74 -6.07 -16.61 -15.29
N GLY A 75 -7.00 -16.10 -16.12
CA GLY A 75 -8.29 -16.73 -16.40
C GLY A 75 -9.32 -16.70 -15.26
N ASN A 76 -9.05 -16.00 -14.15
CA ASN A 76 -9.98 -15.86 -13.02
C ASN A 76 -10.83 -14.58 -13.13
N SER A 77 -12.11 -14.63 -12.69
CA SER A 77 -13.00 -13.46 -12.55
C SER A 77 -12.87 -12.71 -11.21
N ASP A 78 -11.97 -13.14 -10.32
CA ASP A 78 -11.69 -12.45 -9.06
C ASP A 78 -10.70 -11.29 -9.21
N GLN A 79 -9.90 -11.29 -10.27
CA GLN A 79 -8.94 -10.25 -10.60
C GLN A 79 -9.15 -9.84 -12.04
N ILE A 80 -9.62 -8.62 -12.23
CA ILE A 80 -9.97 -8.10 -13.55
C ILE A 80 -9.17 -6.83 -13.78
N LEU A 81 -8.56 -6.74 -14.96
CA LEU A 81 -7.83 -5.57 -15.41
C LEU A 81 -8.66 -4.87 -16.49
N GLN A 82 -8.99 -3.61 -16.28
CA GLN A 82 -9.62 -2.78 -17.30
C GLN A 82 -8.65 -1.70 -17.76
N CYS A 83 -8.54 -1.52 -19.08
CA CYS A 83 -7.58 -0.67 -19.73
C CYS A 83 -8.31 0.28 -20.67
N LEU A 84 -8.63 1.46 -20.15
CA LEU A 84 -9.24 2.54 -20.91
C LEU A 84 -8.14 3.38 -21.55
N CYS A 85 -8.23 3.58 -22.86
CA CYS A 85 -7.42 4.50 -23.63
C CYS A 85 -8.32 5.57 -24.22
N THR A 86 -8.23 6.79 -23.69
CA THR A 86 -9.07 7.89 -24.16
C THR A 86 -8.65 8.37 -25.54
N ASP A 87 -9.55 9.06 -26.24
CA ASP A 87 -9.28 9.69 -27.54
C ASP A 87 -8.15 10.74 -27.47
N LYS A 88 -7.82 11.22 -26.26
CA LYS A 88 -6.72 12.16 -25.98
C LYS A 88 -5.38 11.47 -25.73
N GLY A 89 -5.31 10.13 -25.78
CA GLY A 89 -4.10 9.35 -25.51
C GLY A 89 -3.80 9.12 -24.02
N GLU A 90 -4.65 9.62 -23.12
CA GLU A 90 -4.55 9.32 -21.70
C GLU A 90 -5.08 7.90 -21.43
N GLY A 91 -4.26 7.07 -20.77
CA GLY A 91 -4.63 5.74 -20.33
C GLY A 91 -5.06 5.72 -18.86
N ILE A 92 -6.11 4.98 -18.55
CA ILE A 92 -6.55 4.71 -17.18
C ILE A 92 -6.69 3.19 -17.02
N GLN A 93 -5.92 2.66 -16.08
CA GLN A 93 -5.99 1.28 -15.65
C GLN A 93 -6.89 1.19 -14.42
N THR A 94 -7.87 0.29 -14.44
CA THR A 94 -8.66 -0.05 -13.25
C THR A 94 -8.40 -1.50 -12.86
N ASN A 95 -7.89 -1.65 -11.64
CA ASN A 95 -7.67 -2.94 -11.00
C ASN A 95 -8.92 -3.31 -10.21
N TRP A 96 -9.57 -4.39 -10.60
CA TRP A 96 -10.78 -4.89 -9.96
C TRP A 96 -10.45 -6.15 -9.18
N TRP A 97 -10.63 -6.12 -7.87
CA TRP A 97 -10.45 -7.26 -6.97
C TRP A 97 -11.78 -7.66 -6.36
N LYS A 98 -12.23 -8.90 -6.58
CA LYS A 98 -13.41 -9.46 -5.92
C LYS A 98 -13.07 -9.75 -4.46
N VAL A 99 -13.81 -9.14 -3.54
CA VAL A 99 -13.47 -9.10 -2.11
C VAL A 99 -14.50 -9.82 -1.23
N SER A 100 -15.20 -10.82 -1.78
CA SER A 100 -16.19 -11.61 -1.04
C SER A 100 -15.62 -12.29 0.22
N SER A 101 -14.29 -12.49 0.27
CA SER A 101 -13.60 -13.09 1.41
C SER A 101 -13.09 -12.07 2.44
N LEU A 102 -13.08 -10.77 2.12
CA LEU A 102 -12.55 -9.74 3.02
C LEU A 102 -13.60 -9.32 4.05
N ASN A 103 -13.14 -9.02 5.26
CA ASN A 103 -13.98 -8.44 6.30
C ASN A 103 -14.01 -6.90 6.23
N ASN A 104 -14.89 -6.28 7.02
CA ASN A 104 -15.08 -4.82 7.01
C ASN A 104 -13.81 -4.02 7.38
N SER A 105 -12.95 -4.55 8.26
CA SER A 105 -11.71 -3.87 8.64
C SER A 105 -10.70 -3.86 7.49
N GLU A 106 -10.62 -4.95 6.73
CA GLU A 106 -9.75 -5.06 5.56
C GLU A 106 -10.25 -4.15 4.43
N ILE A 107 -11.57 -4.15 4.19
CA ILE A 107 -12.21 -3.22 3.24
C ILE A 107 -11.92 -1.77 3.63
N GLN A 108 -12.02 -1.42 4.92
CA GLN A 108 -11.70 -0.07 5.38
C GLN A 108 -10.22 0.28 5.15
N THR A 109 -9.31 -0.66 5.44
CA THR A 109 -7.87 -0.48 5.19
C THR A 109 -7.61 -0.18 3.71
N LEU A 110 -8.26 -0.89 2.78
CA LEU A 110 -8.11 -0.61 1.35
C LEU A 110 -8.71 0.73 0.95
N ARG A 111 -9.85 1.14 1.52
CA ARG A 111 -10.42 2.47 1.28
C ARG A 111 -9.48 3.58 1.73
N ASP A 112 -8.84 3.41 2.87
CA ASP A 112 -7.84 4.34 3.38
C ASP A 112 -6.59 4.41 2.47
N GLN A 113 -6.34 3.35 1.70
CA GLN A 113 -5.30 3.29 0.66
C GLN A 113 -5.77 3.80 -0.72
N GLY A 114 -7.00 4.32 -0.83
CA GLY A 114 -7.54 4.89 -2.06
C GLY A 114 -8.30 3.92 -2.96
N TRP A 115 -8.59 2.69 -2.51
CA TRP A 115 -9.46 1.78 -3.24
C TRP A 115 -10.93 2.16 -3.05
N HIS A 116 -11.72 1.98 -4.10
CA HIS A 116 -13.16 2.21 -4.09
C HIS A 116 -13.92 0.91 -3.88
N TYR A 117 -14.75 0.85 -2.84
CA TYR A 117 -15.63 -0.29 -2.60
C TYR A 117 -16.88 -0.20 -3.47
N ILE A 118 -17.19 -1.31 -4.14
CA ILE A 118 -18.36 -1.48 -5.00
C ILE A 118 -19.15 -2.68 -4.49
N ALA A 119 -20.37 -2.43 -4.00
CA ALA A 119 -21.20 -3.46 -3.39
C ALA A 119 -21.62 -4.57 -4.38
N SER A 120 -21.77 -4.23 -5.66
CA SER A 120 -22.03 -5.19 -6.73
C SER A 120 -21.38 -4.73 -8.04
N GLY A 121 -20.59 -5.62 -8.64
CA GLY A 121 -19.98 -5.42 -9.95
C GLY A 121 -20.94 -5.48 -11.14
N ALA A 122 -22.21 -5.82 -10.94
CA ALA A 122 -23.18 -6.03 -12.03
C ALA A 122 -23.38 -4.78 -12.90
N LEU A 123 -23.37 -3.58 -12.31
CA LEU A 123 -23.47 -2.30 -13.05
C LEU A 123 -22.24 -2.00 -13.91
N TRP A 124 -21.14 -2.71 -13.65
CA TRP A 124 -19.86 -2.59 -14.35
C TRP A 124 -19.61 -3.78 -15.29
N GLY A 125 -20.63 -4.59 -15.57
CA GLY A 125 -20.49 -5.78 -16.43
C GLY A 125 -19.70 -6.93 -15.81
N LEU A 126 -19.49 -6.90 -14.49
CA LEU A 126 -18.82 -7.94 -13.72
C LEU A 126 -19.84 -8.85 -13.02
N ASP A 127 -19.35 -9.85 -12.29
CA ASP A 127 -20.20 -10.72 -11.48
C ASP A 127 -20.94 -9.88 -10.42
N SER A 128 -22.14 -10.30 -10.01
CA SER A 128 -22.91 -9.64 -8.95
C SER A 128 -22.35 -9.97 -7.57
N ALA A 129 -21.11 -9.54 -7.32
CA ALA A 129 -20.34 -9.72 -6.10
C ALA A 129 -19.69 -8.39 -5.68
N PRO A 130 -19.23 -8.25 -4.41
CA PRO A 130 -18.51 -7.06 -3.98
C PRO A 130 -17.09 -7.02 -4.56
N TYR A 131 -16.69 -5.83 -5.01
CA TYR A 131 -15.35 -5.55 -5.55
C TYR A 131 -14.69 -4.36 -4.86
N MET A 132 -13.37 -4.36 -4.86
CA MET A 132 -12.56 -3.16 -4.68
C MET A 132 -11.98 -2.77 -6.04
N ALA A 133 -12.07 -1.49 -6.39
CA ALA A 133 -11.52 -0.95 -7.62
C ALA A 133 -10.43 0.07 -7.30
N TYR A 134 -9.31 0.03 -7.99
CA TYR A 134 -8.25 1.01 -7.87
C TYR A 134 -7.82 1.51 -9.24
N ASN A 135 -7.78 2.84 -9.40
CA ASN A 135 -7.46 3.48 -10.66
C ASN A 135 -6.01 3.96 -10.65
N SER A 136 -5.29 3.69 -11.72
CA SER A 136 -3.97 4.26 -11.99
C SER A 136 -3.91 4.81 -13.42
N ARG A 137 -3.05 5.82 -13.65
CA ARG A 137 -2.88 6.42 -14.98
C ARG A 137 -1.71 5.80 -15.71
N TYR A 138 -1.83 5.66 -17.02
CA TYR A 138 -0.77 5.23 -17.93
C TYR A 138 -0.88 5.95 -19.27
N THR A 139 0.03 5.66 -20.21
CA THR A 139 0.02 6.22 -21.56
C THR A 139 -0.27 5.12 -22.56
N CYS A 140 -1.34 5.27 -23.35
CA CYS A 140 -1.83 4.20 -24.23
C CYS A 140 -1.55 4.46 -25.72
N ASN A 141 -1.39 5.72 -26.12
CA ASN A 141 -0.92 6.12 -27.44
C ASN A 141 0.48 6.68 -27.28
N GLY A 142 1.48 6.09 -27.95
CA GLY A 142 2.89 6.49 -27.88
C GLY A 142 3.21 7.89 -28.41
N GLU A 143 2.29 8.85 -28.37
CA GLU A 143 2.67 10.26 -28.40
C GLU A 143 3.39 10.58 -27.09
N VAL A 144 4.72 10.47 -27.18
CA VAL A 144 5.66 10.91 -26.16
C VAL A 144 5.51 12.43 -26.01
N GLN A 145 4.52 12.91 -25.26
CA GLN A 145 4.59 14.21 -24.63
C GLN A 145 5.46 14.05 -23.39
N GLY A 146 6.77 14.13 -23.61
CA GLY A 146 7.75 14.24 -22.55
C GLY A 146 7.55 15.53 -21.79
N VAL A 147 6.79 15.49 -20.69
CA VAL A 147 6.89 16.45 -19.58
C VAL A 147 6.61 15.72 -18.27
N GLY A 148 7.68 15.50 -17.49
CA GLY A 148 7.63 15.37 -16.03
C GLY A 148 7.11 14.04 -15.50
N GLY A 149 8.02 13.14 -15.16
CA GLY A 149 7.68 11.98 -14.32
C GLY A 149 7.22 12.41 -12.93
N PRO A 150 6.76 11.44 -12.13
CA PRO A 150 7.25 11.31 -10.78
C PRO A 150 8.18 10.11 -10.73
N GLU A 151 9.43 10.43 -10.46
CA GLU A 151 10.35 9.60 -9.70
C GLU A 151 9.62 9.13 -8.42
N VAL A 152 8.90 8.02 -8.49
CA VAL A 152 8.45 7.30 -7.30
C VAL A 152 9.56 6.33 -6.92
N LEU A 153 10.41 6.87 -6.06
CA LEU A 153 11.23 6.20 -5.06
C LEU A 153 10.43 5.10 -4.33
N GLY A 154 10.23 3.97 -5.00
CA GLY A 154 9.80 2.71 -4.40
C GLY A 154 10.90 2.03 -3.55
N LEU A 155 11.88 2.81 -3.06
CA LEU A 155 12.93 2.36 -2.14
C LEU A 155 12.84 3.00 -0.75
N ALA A 156 11.82 3.82 -0.46
CA ALA A 156 11.70 4.51 0.84
C ALA A 156 10.37 4.22 1.54
N ALA A 157 9.93 2.95 1.57
CA ALA A 157 8.87 2.54 2.50
C ALA A 157 8.90 1.06 2.90
N THR A 158 9.85 0.26 2.41
CA THR A 158 10.26 -0.90 3.21
C THR A 158 11.13 -0.35 4.32
N GLY A 159 10.50 -0.06 5.47
CA GLY A 159 11.22 0.01 6.72
C GLY A 159 11.94 -1.31 6.89
N ASP A 160 13.21 -1.34 6.48
CA ASP A 160 14.09 -2.47 6.71
C ASP A 160 14.09 -2.68 8.21
N LYS A 161 13.42 -3.75 8.64
CA LYS A 161 13.25 -4.09 10.05
C LYS A 161 14.62 -4.17 10.73
N ILE A 162 15.67 -4.54 9.98
CA ILE A 162 17.06 -4.56 10.44
C ILE A 162 17.56 -3.14 10.71
N GLN A 163 17.27 -2.18 9.83
CA GLN A 163 17.67 -0.78 10.01
C GLN A 163 16.96 -0.15 11.22
N LEU A 164 15.66 -0.41 11.41
CA LEU A 164 14.91 0.04 12.58
C LEU A 164 15.45 -0.58 13.89
N TYR A 165 15.67 -1.91 13.91
CA TYR A 165 16.23 -2.57 15.09
C TYR A 165 17.67 -2.15 15.38
N SER A 166 18.48 -1.88 14.35
CA SER A 166 19.84 -1.41 14.53
C SER A 166 19.89 -0.01 15.15
N MET A 167 18.98 0.89 14.74
CA MET A 167 18.90 2.23 15.34
C MET A 167 18.48 2.18 16.81
N ILE A 168 17.46 1.39 17.16
CA ILE A 168 17.04 1.22 18.55
C ILE A 168 18.16 0.58 19.39
N GLY A 169 18.87 -0.41 18.83
CA GLY A 169 20.00 -1.07 19.49
C GLY A 169 21.18 -0.14 19.74
N ILE A 170 21.53 0.73 18.78
CA ILE A 170 22.61 1.71 18.93
C ILE A 170 22.24 2.76 19.97
N ILE A 171 21.01 3.30 19.94
CA ILE A 171 20.56 4.32 20.89
C ILE A 171 20.56 3.77 22.32
N THR A 172 20.06 2.55 22.52
CA THR A 172 20.09 1.91 23.84
C THR A 172 21.52 1.60 24.30
N GLY A 173 22.38 1.09 23.42
CA GLY A 173 23.79 0.80 23.73
C GLY A 173 24.60 2.04 24.14
N VAL A 174 24.48 3.13 23.37
CA VAL A 174 25.15 4.41 23.67
C VAL A 174 24.65 5.02 24.97
N SER A 175 23.34 4.90 25.24
CA SER A 175 22.75 5.35 26.50
C SER A 175 23.35 4.63 27.71
N PHE A 176 23.52 3.30 27.64
CA PHE A 176 24.15 2.51 28.70
C PHE A 176 25.64 2.84 28.88
N LEU A 177 26.38 3.07 27.80
CA LEU A 177 27.79 3.49 27.86
C LEU A 177 27.96 4.86 28.51
N LEU A 178 27.13 5.84 28.14
CA LEU A 178 27.14 7.17 28.75
C LEU A 178 26.78 7.11 30.24
N LEU A 179 25.77 6.33 30.61
CA LEU A 179 25.39 6.13 32.01
C LEU A 179 26.54 5.49 32.82
N GLY A 180 27.19 4.47 32.24
CA GLY A 180 28.36 3.81 32.85
C GLY A 180 29.53 4.77 33.06
N PHE A 181 29.84 5.61 32.08
CA PHE A 181 30.90 6.62 32.18
C PHE A 181 30.59 7.70 33.23
N LEU A 182 29.35 8.18 33.28
CA LEU A 182 28.90 9.14 34.29
C LEU A 182 28.96 8.55 35.70
N MET A 183 28.62 7.27 35.87
CA MET A 183 28.75 6.58 37.16
C MET A 183 30.20 6.36 37.59
N LEU A 184 31.13 6.16 36.65
CA LEU A 184 32.57 6.07 36.93
C LEU A 184 33.15 7.43 37.37
N ARG A 185 32.71 8.53 36.74
CA ARG A 185 33.12 9.89 37.16
C ARG A 185 32.57 10.28 38.53
N ALA A 186 31.36 9.87 38.88
CA ALA A 186 30.75 10.16 40.18
C ALA A 186 31.34 9.39 41.37
N LYS A 187 32.29 8.46 41.12
CA LYS A 187 33.02 7.69 42.14
C LYS A 187 34.39 8.27 42.52
N LYS A 188 34.92 9.22 41.74
CA LYS A 188 36.06 10.06 42.13
C LYS A 188 35.54 11.27 42.89
#